data_AF-A0A0K2VJC5-F1
#
_entry.id   AF-A0A0K2VJC5-F1
#
_cell.length_a   1.000
_cell.length_b   1.000
_cell.length_c   1.000
_cell.angle_alpha   90.00
_cell.angle_beta   90.00
_cell.angle_gamma   90.00
#
_symmetry.space_group_name_H-M   'P 1'
#
loop_
_entity.id
_entity.type
_entity.pdbx_description
1 polymer ?
#
loop_
_entity_poly.entity_id
_entity_poly.type
_entity_poly.pdbx_seq_one_letter_code
_entity_poly.pdbx_strand_id
1 'polypeptide(L)'
;VPFWGIIIAHFCNNFAWYMLLVELPVFMSDGLGFAIKENAGLSSVPFICNWLFSIVYSNRLDWARSKGYISTTNARKLSMGIASLIPSLCLIAVCLSGCNKTAVVTFMIVGTGFFGSMFAGVFSNHSDIASNYAGVLMGITNMIATIPGFVVPAVVGSLTHGTFGLAPWHLIFYTTSGILLLELVVYSIMASGEEQPWNNPPDDHPDDEA
;
A
#
# COMPACT_ATOMS: atom_id res chain seq x y z
N VAL A 1 10.86 16.44 8.26
CA VAL A 1 9.43 16.08 8.48
C VAL A 1 8.89 15.10 7.44
N PRO A 2 9.03 15.32 6.11
CA PRO A 2 8.35 14.47 5.13
C PRO A 2 8.86 13.02 5.08
N PHE A 3 10.12 12.79 5.45
CA PHE A 3 10.68 11.43 5.58
C PHE A 3 9.96 10.57 6.65
N TRP A 4 9.60 11.16 7.80
CA TRP A 4 8.83 10.44 8.82
C TRP A 4 7.44 10.05 8.33
N GLY A 5 6.80 10.92 7.53
CA GLY A 5 5.53 10.61 6.89
C GLY A 5 5.64 9.44 5.90
N ILE A 6 6.75 9.36 5.15
CA ILE A 6 7.04 8.21 4.28
C ILE A 6 7.23 6.93 5.09
N ILE A 7 7.99 6.95 6.18
CA ILE A 7 8.22 5.75 7.02
C ILE A 7 6.89 5.18 7.52
N ILE A 8 6.03 6.03 8.09
CA ILE A 8 4.75 5.59 8.64
C ILE A 8 3.86 5.04 7.52
N ALA A 9 3.76 5.76 6.40
CA ALA A 9 2.95 5.30 5.28
C ALA A 9 3.48 3.99 4.68
N HIS A 10 4.80 3.86 4.50
CA HIS A 10 5.41 2.65 3.95
C HIS A 10 5.15 1.43 4.84
N PHE A 11 5.18 1.61 6.18
CA PHE A 11 4.82 0.58 7.14
C PHE A 11 3.34 0.20 7.05
N CYS A 12 2.43 1.17 7.13
CA CYS A 12 0.99 0.91 7.06
C CYS A 12 0.60 0.25 5.75
N ASN A 13 1.22 0.67 4.65
CA ASN A 13 0.97 0.11 3.35
C ASN A 13 1.45 -1.34 3.24
N ASN A 14 2.66 -1.62 3.68
CA ASN A 14 3.16 -3.00 3.68
C ASN A 14 2.36 -3.90 4.61
N PHE A 15 1.83 -3.38 5.72
CA PHE A 15 0.91 -4.14 6.56
C PHE A 15 -0.29 -4.66 5.77
N ALA A 16 -0.95 -3.77 5.02
CA ALA A 16 -2.08 -4.16 4.17
C ALA A 16 -1.64 -5.05 2.99
N TRP A 17 -0.49 -4.78 2.39
CA TRP A 17 0.05 -5.59 1.30
C TRP A 17 0.31 -7.02 1.74
N TYR A 18 1.02 -7.24 2.86
CA TYR A 18 1.29 -8.58 3.38
C TYR A 18 0.03 -9.29 3.83
N MET A 19 -0.91 -8.56 4.43
CA MET A 19 -2.21 -9.11 4.78
C MET A 19 -2.96 -9.62 3.54
N LEU A 20 -3.01 -8.84 2.45
CA LEU A 20 -3.62 -9.30 1.21
C LEU A 20 -2.79 -10.41 0.54
N LEU A 21 -1.46 -10.35 0.59
CA LEU A 21 -0.59 -11.30 -0.10
C LEU A 21 -0.60 -12.68 0.55
N VAL A 22 -0.46 -12.74 1.88
CA VAL A 22 -0.29 -13.99 2.63
C VAL A 22 -1.64 -14.57 3.03
N GLU A 23 -2.59 -13.72 3.45
CA GLU A 23 -3.82 -14.19 4.09
C GLU A 23 -5.00 -14.29 3.12
N LEU A 24 -4.93 -13.68 1.93
CA LEU A 24 -6.01 -13.81 0.94
C LEU A 24 -6.26 -15.26 0.51
N PRO A 25 -5.23 -16.08 0.21
CA PRO A 25 -5.46 -17.50 -0.11
C PRO A 25 -6.08 -18.25 1.06
N VAL A 26 -5.67 -17.96 2.30
CA VAL A 26 -6.21 -18.57 3.52
C VAL A 26 -7.66 -18.15 3.74
N PHE A 27 -7.98 -16.89 3.50
CA PHE A 27 -9.35 -16.38 3.57
C PHE A 27 -10.27 -17.06 2.53
N MET A 28 -9.78 -17.23 1.31
CA MET A 28 -10.53 -17.87 0.23
C MET A 28 -10.80 -19.36 0.53
N SER A 29 -9.84 -20.07 1.16
CA SER A 29 -10.07 -21.46 1.59
C SER A 29 -10.90 -21.55 2.85
N ASP A 30 -10.50 -20.91 3.94
CA ASP A 30 -11.03 -21.15 5.29
C ASP A 30 -12.25 -20.28 5.59
N GLY A 31 -12.28 -19.07 5.04
CA GLY A 31 -13.39 -18.13 5.18
C GLY A 31 -14.52 -18.40 4.18
N LEU A 32 -14.19 -18.61 2.90
CA LEU A 32 -15.16 -18.80 1.82
C LEU A 32 -15.37 -20.26 1.40
N GLY A 33 -14.52 -21.19 1.82
CA GLY A 33 -14.68 -22.62 1.51
C GLY A 33 -14.35 -22.98 0.06
N PHE A 34 -13.52 -22.20 -0.65
CA PHE A 34 -13.10 -22.55 -2.01
C PHE A 34 -12.12 -23.72 -1.99
N ALA A 35 -12.23 -24.62 -2.98
CA ALA A 35 -11.28 -25.70 -3.16
C ALA A 35 -9.90 -25.13 -3.53
N ILE A 36 -8.82 -25.75 -3.04
CA ILE A 36 -7.43 -25.29 -3.23
C ILE A 36 -7.09 -25.02 -4.71
N LYS A 37 -7.60 -25.86 -5.62
CA LYS A 37 -7.36 -25.72 -7.06
C LYS A 37 -8.00 -24.46 -7.66
N GLU A 38 -9.20 -24.09 -7.21
CA GLU A 38 -9.89 -22.86 -7.64
C GLU A 38 -9.32 -21.63 -6.93
N ASN A 39 -8.93 -21.80 -5.66
CA ASN A 39 -8.35 -20.75 -4.84
C ASN A 39 -7.11 -20.13 -5.49
N ALA A 40 -6.17 -20.94 -5.97
CA ALA A 40 -4.96 -20.43 -6.63
C ALA A 40 -5.26 -19.54 -7.85
N GLY A 41 -6.28 -19.88 -8.63
CA GLY A 41 -6.73 -19.06 -9.75
C GLY A 41 -7.35 -17.75 -9.25
N LEU A 42 -8.34 -17.84 -8.36
CA LEU A 42 -9.07 -16.69 -7.84
C LEU A 42 -8.19 -15.71 -7.04
N SER A 43 -7.22 -16.20 -6.28
CA SER A 43 -6.30 -15.37 -5.50
C SER A 43 -5.26 -14.67 -6.38
N SER A 44 -4.98 -15.18 -7.58
CA SER A 44 -4.02 -14.54 -8.51
C SER A 44 -4.61 -13.34 -9.27
N VAL A 45 -5.92 -13.37 -9.57
CA VAL A 45 -6.61 -12.34 -10.35
C VAL A 45 -6.45 -10.92 -9.76
N PRO A 46 -6.66 -10.70 -8.45
CA PRO A 46 -6.47 -9.38 -7.83
C PRO A 46 -5.07 -8.80 -8.05
N PHE A 47 -4.03 -9.63 -7.99
CA PHE A 47 -2.65 -9.19 -8.17
C PHE A 47 -2.30 -8.89 -9.63
N ILE A 48 -2.89 -9.63 -10.58
CA ILE A 48 -2.77 -9.31 -12.01
C ILE A 48 -3.46 -7.98 -12.31
N CYS A 49 -4.67 -7.77 -11.78
CA CYS A 49 -5.38 -6.50 -11.90
C CYS A 49 -4.57 -5.35 -11.28
N ASN A 50 -3.98 -5.56 -10.11
CA ASN A 50 -3.09 -4.61 -9.45
C ASN A 50 -1.89 -4.24 -10.33
N TRP A 51 -1.22 -5.23 -10.92
CA TRP A 51 -0.08 -5.01 -11.80
C TRP A 51 -0.47 -4.21 -13.04
N LEU A 52 -1.52 -4.61 -13.76
CA LEU A 52 -2.00 -3.90 -14.94
C LEU A 52 -2.43 -2.46 -14.61
N PHE A 53 -3.19 -2.29 -13.52
CA PHE A 53 -3.63 -0.97 -13.06
C PHE A 53 -2.45 -0.08 -12.70
N SER A 54 -1.45 -0.61 -11.99
CA SER A 54 -0.27 0.17 -11.58
C SER A 54 0.49 0.74 -12.78
N ILE A 55 0.66 -0.03 -13.86
CA ILE A 55 1.33 0.42 -15.08
C ILE A 55 0.54 1.54 -15.75
N VAL A 56 -0.76 1.34 -15.95
CA VAL A 56 -1.61 2.35 -16.62
C VAL A 56 -1.68 3.61 -15.78
N TYR A 57 -1.94 3.48 -14.47
CA TYR A 57 -2.08 4.60 -13.56
C TYR A 57 -0.79 5.43 -13.47
N SER A 58 0.37 4.78 -13.26
CA SER A 58 1.66 5.46 -13.13
C SER A 58 2.01 6.25 -14.39
N ASN A 59 1.84 5.65 -15.58
CA ASN A 59 2.08 6.34 -16.85
C ASN A 59 1.17 7.56 -17.04
N ARG A 60 -0.11 7.46 -16.66
CA ARG A 60 -1.06 8.57 -16.76
C ARG A 60 -0.75 9.67 -15.74
N LEU A 61 -0.33 9.29 -14.53
CA LEU A 61 0.08 10.23 -13.48
C LEU A 61 1.33 11.01 -13.90
N ASP A 62 2.35 10.33 -14.42
CA ASP A 62 3.57 10.98 -14.89
C ASP A 62 3.33 11.85 -16.13
N TRP A 63 2.44 11.44 -17.04
CA TRP A 63 2.01 12.30 -18.14
C TRP A 63 1.35 13.58 -17.61
N ALA A 64 0.44 13.49 -16.64
CA ALA A 64 -0.22 14.66 -16.05
C ALA A 64 0.76 15.58 -15.31
N ARG A 65 1.76 15.01 -14.63
CA ARG A 65 2.87 15.76 -14.01
C ARG A 65 3.72 16.47 -15.05
N SER A 66 4.09 15.79 -16.14
CA SER A 66 4.93 16.37 -17.22
C SER A 66 4.26 17.54 -17.94
N LYS A 67 2.92 17.56 -17.97
CA LYS A 67 2.11 18.65 -18.52
C LYS A 67 1.85 19.80 -17.53
N GLY A 68 2.32 19.66 -16.27
CA GLY A 68 2.11 20.65 -15.23
C GLY A 68 0.67 20.72 -14.69
N TYR A 69 -0.18 19.72 -14.98
CA TYR A 69 -1.56 19.71 -14.46
C TYR A 69 -1.63 19.41 -12.97
N ILE A 70 -0.62 18.74 -12.42
CA ILE A 70 -0.54 18.37 -11.01
C ILE A 70 0.89 18.48 -10.52
N SER A 71 1.08 19.00 -9.30
CA SER A 71 2.40 19.03 -8.64
C SER A 71 2.81 17.62 -8.20
N THR A 72 4.12 17.38 -8.03
CA THR A 72 4.62 16.10 -7.53
C THR A 72 3.98 15.73 -6.19
N THR A 73 3.93 16.67 -5.23
CA THR A 73 3.29 16.45 -3.93
C THR A 73 1.83 16.01 -4.05
N ASN A 74 1.03 16.69 -4.88
CA ASN A 74 -0.38 16.36 -5.04
C ASN A 74 -0.57 15.04 -5.79
N ALA A 75 0.31 14.73 -6.74
CA ALA A 75 0.31 13.45 -7.43
C ALA A 75 0.57 12.29 -6.46
N ARG A 76 1.58 12.40 -5.58
CA ARG A 76 1.86 11.36 -4.58
C ARG A 76 0.74 11.22 -3.55
N LYS A 77 0.18 12.34 -3.08
CA LYS A 77 -0.98 12.33 -2.17
C LYS A 77 -2.21 11.68 -2.80
N LEU A 78 -2.47 11.96 -4.08
CA LEU A 78 -3.57 11.35 -4.82
C LEU A 78 -3.37 9.83 -4.97
N SER A 79 -2.15 9.41 -5.35
CA SER A 79 -1.80 7.99 -5.46
C SER A 79 -2.04 7.24 -4.14
N MET A 80 -1.53 7.78 -3.03
CA MET A 80 -1.75 7.18 -1.71
C MET A 80 -3.21 7.26 -1.28
N GLY A 81 -3.92 8.34 -1.64
CA GLY A 81 -5.36 8.47 -1.45
C GLY A 81 -6.15 7.33 -2.07
N ILE A 82 -5.86 7.02 -3.33
CA ILE A 82 -6.50 5.93 -4.07
C ILE A 82 -6.09 4.57 -3.47
N ALA A 83 -4.80 4.39 -3.16
CA ALA A 83 -4.26 3.14 -2.61
C ALA A 83 -4.81 2.81 -1.22
N SER A 84 -5.18 3.80 -0.41
CA SER A 84 -5.69 3.56 0.95
C SER A 84 -7.21 3.62 1.01
N LEU A 85 -7.87 4.60 0.37
CA LEU A 85 -9.31 4.83 0.52
C LEU A 85 -10.15 3.73 -0.15
N ILE A 86 -9.88 3.43 -1.43
CA ILE A 86 -10.66 2.43 -2.18
C ILE A 86 -10.53 1.05 -1.51
N PRO A 87 -9.32 0.58 -1.16
CA PRO A 87 -9.17 -0.75 -0.57
C PRO A 87 -9.77 -0.83 0.82
N SER A 88 -9.70 0.24 1.64
CA SER A 88 -10.40 0.30 2.93
C SER A 88 -11.92 0.16 2.77
N LEU A 89 -12.52 0.89 1.82
CA LEU A 89 -13.95 0.79 1.56
C LEU A 89 -14.35 -0.60 1.04
N CYS A 90 -13.52 -1.19 0.18
CA CYS A 90 -13.73 -2.55 -0.32
C CYS A 90 -13.64 -3.60 0.80
N LEU A 91 -12.67 -3.48 1.72
CA LEU A 91 -12.52 -4.40 2.86
C LEU A 91 -13.71 -4.30 3.82
N ILE A 92 -14.23 -3.09 4.06
CA ILE A 92 -15.47 -2.90 4.82
C ILE A 92 -16.66 -3.53 4.08
N ALA A 93 -16.76 -3.32 2.76
CA ALA A 93 -17.81 -3.91 1.93
C ALA A 93 -17.77 -5.45 1.93
N VAL A 94 -16.58 -6.05 1.97
CA VAL A 94 -16.41 -7.51 2.15
C VAL A 94 -17.07 -7.98 3.45
N CYS A 95 -16.88 -7.26 4.56
CA CYS A 95 -17.49 -7.61 5.85
C CYS A 95 -19.01 -7.49 5.83
N LEU A 96 -19.55 -6.55 5.04
CA LEU A 96 -21.00 -6.32 4.89
C LEU A 96 -21.67 -7.26 3.88
N SER A 97 -20.89 -7.92 3.02
CA SER A 97 -21.41 -8.78 1.94
C SER A 97 -21.99 -10.11 2.42
N GLY A 98 -21.79 -10.46 3.70
CA GLY A 98 -22.33 -11.66 4.32
C GLY A 98 -21.92 -12.93 3.56
N CYS A 99 -22.90 -13.78 3.21
CA CYS A 99 -22.66 -15.06 2.54
C CYS A 99 -22.51 -14.97 1.01
N ASN A 100 -22.58 -13.79 0.41
CA ASN A 100 -22.46 -13.64 -1.04
C ASN A 100 -20.98 -13.71 -1.47
N LYS A 101 -20.51 -14.93 -1.77
CA LYS A 101 -19.11 -15.19 -2.18
C LYS A 101 -18.69 -14.40 -3.42
N THR A 102 -19.58 -14.22 -4.38
CA THR A 102 -19.28 -13.46 -5.61
C THR A 102 -19.01 -12.00 -5.29
N ALA A 103 -19.86 -11.37 -4.47
CA ALA A 103 -19.66 -9.98 -4.06
C ALA A 103 -18.33 -9.79 -3.31
N VAL A 104 -18.01 -10.71 -2.38
CA VAL A 104 -16.74 -10.69 -1.64
C VAL A 104 -15.53 -10.75 -2.57
N VAL A 105 -15.52 -11.70 -3.52
CA VAL A 105 -14.42 -11.84 -4.48
C VAL A 105 -14.30 -10.61 -5.37
N THR A 106 -15.41 -10.03 -5.84
CA THR A 106 -15.40 -8.81 -6.64
C THR A 106 -14.80 -7.63 -5.87
N PHE A 107 -15.22 -7.40 -4.63
CA PHE A 107 -14.64 -6.33 -3.81
C PHE A 107 -13.17 -6.55 -3.51
N MET A 108 -12.72 -7.79 -3.30
CA MET A 108 -11.30 -8.11 -3.14
C MET A 108 -10.49 -7.81 -4.40
N ILE A 109 -11.01 -8.15 -5.59
CA ILE A 109 -10.35 -7.84 -6.87
C ILE A 109 -10.25 -6.33 -7.07
N VAL A 110 -11.34 -5.60 -6.84
CA VAL A 110 -11.37 -4.13 -6.99
C VAL A 110 -10.42 -3.48 -5.99
N GLY A 111 -10.53 -3.82 -4.70
CA GLY A 111 -9.67 -3.26 -3.64
C GLY A 111 -8.19 -3.50 -3.92
N THR A 112 -7.79 -4.75 -4.14
CA THR A 112 -6.38 -5.07 -4.43
C THR A 112 -5.93 -4.45 -5.75
N GLY A 113 -6.79 -4.37 -6.76
CA GLY A 113 -6.48 -3.75 -8.04
C GLY A 113 -6.09 -2.28 -7.91
N PHE A 114 -6.90 -1.50 -7.19
CA PHE A 114 -6.64 -0.07 -6.96
C PHE A 114 -5.48 0.20 -5.99
N PHE A 115 -5.15 -0.77 -5.13
CA PHE A 115 -3.97 -0.73 -4.26
C PHE A 115 -2.66 -0.53 -5.06
N GLY A 116 -2.64 -0.89 -6.34
CA GLY A 116 -1.48 -0.74 -7.23
C GLY A 116 -1.06 0.70 -7.50
N SER A 117 -1.89 1.68 -7.17
CA SER A 117 -1.51 3.10 -7.19
C SER A 117 -0.40 3.43 -6.18
N MET A 118 -0.17 2.57 -5.18
CA MET A 118 0.84 2.76 -4.15
C MET A 118 2.27 2.92 -4.69
N PHE A 119 2.62 2.19 -5.75
CA PHE A 119 3.95 2.27 -6.37
C PHE A 119 4.25 3.68 -6.93
N ALA A 120 3.22 4.35 -7.45
CA ALA A 120 3.29 5.74 -7.88
C ALA A 120 3.18 6.75 -6.73
N GLY A 121 2.95 6.30 -5.50
CA GLY A 121 2.88 7.10 -4.28
C GLY A 121 4.17 7.00 -3.48
N VAL A 122 4.16 6.18 -2.42
CA VAL A 122 5.23 6.11 -1.42
C VAL A 122 6.56 5.63 -1.99
N PHE A 123 6.56 4.67 -2.91
CA PHE A 123 7.79 4.13 -3.50
C PHE A 123 8.54 5.18 -4.30
N SER A 124 7.82 5.94 -5.13
CA SER A 124 8.40 6.99 -5.95
C SER A 124 8.80 8.23 -5.12
N ASN A 125 8.15 8.48 -3.97
CA ASN A 125 8.40 9.67 -3.17
C ASN A 125 9.80 9.73 -2.54
N HIS A 126 10.48 8.59 -2.37
CA HIS A 126 11.85 8.55 -1.86
C HIS A 126 12.81 9.29 -2.80
N SER A 127 12.67 9.06 -4.10
CA SER A 127 13.49 9.69 -5.14
C SER A 127 13.13 11.17 -5.34
N ASP A 128 11.87 11.55 -5.11
CA ASP A 128 11.44 12.96 -5.22
C ASP A 128 11.99 13.82 -4.07
N ILE A 129 12.13 13.25 -2.87
CA ILE A 129 12.63 13.95 -1.67
C ILE A 129 14.16 14.09 -1.67
N ALA A 130 14.87 13.03 -2.05
CA ALA A 130 16.33 13.06 -2.09
C ALA A 130 16.86 12.02 -3.08
N SER A 131 17.17 12.47 -4.29
CA SER A 131 17.69 11.64 -5.37
C SER A 131 19.06 11.01 -5.04
N ASN A 132 19.96 11.75 -4.37
CA ASN A 132 21.30 11.28 -4.03
C ASN A 132 21.30 10.20 -2.94
N TYR A 133 20.31 10.24 -2.05
CA TYR A 133 20.17 9.30 -0.93
C TYR A 133 18.98 8.34 -1.07
N ALA A 134 18.31 8.31 -2.23
CA ALA A 134 17.06 7.58 -2.45
C ALA A 134 17.16 6.10 -2.05
N GLY A 135 18.26 5.44 -2.41
CA GLY A 135 18.52 4.03 -2.07
C GLY A 135 18.66 3.79 -0.56
N VAL A 136 19.34 4.69 0.15
CA VAL A 136 19.51 4.61 1.61
C VAL A 136 18.18 4.83 2.31
N LEU A 137 17.42 5.84 1.89
CA LEU A 137 16.10 6.14 2.44
C LEU A 137 15.14 4.97 2.23
N MET A 138 15.12 4.39 1.03
CA MET A 138 14.33 3.20 0.72
C MET A 138 14.76 2.01 1.59
N GLY A 139 16.06 1.80 1.80
CA GLY A 139 16.57 0.74 2.66
C GLY A 139 16.07 0.88 4.10
N ILE A 140 16.15 2.07 4.67
CA ILE A 140 15.67 2.36 6.04
C ILE A 140 14.16 2.14 6.14
N THR A 141 13.38 2.68 5.20
CA THR A 141 11.92 2.53 5.26
C THR A 141 11.48 1.10 5.02
N ASN A 142 12.15 0.36 4.12
CA ASN A 142 11.87 -1.06 3.85
C ASN A 142 12.21 -1.96 5.04
N MET A 143 13.27 -1.66 5.80
CA MET A 143 13.57 -2.39 7.04
C MET A 143 12.41 -2.31 8.03
N ILE A 144 11.82 -1.11 8.19
CA ILE A 144 10.67 -0.92 9.08
C ILE A 144 9.42 -1.55 8.46
N ALA A 145 9.22 -1.38 7.15
CA ALA A 145 8.03 -1.82 6.44
C ALA A 145 7.94 -3.34 6.24
N THR A 146 9.02 -4.10 6.45
CA THR A 146 9.01 -5.57 6.42
C THR A 146 8.61 -6.21 7.74
N ILE A 147 8.56 -5.45 8.84
CA ILE A 147 8.12 -5.94 10.17
C ILE A 147 6.71 -6.56 10.12
N PRO A 148 5.70 -5.94 9.47
CA PRO A 148 4.39 -6.56 9.30
C PRO A 148 4.42 -7.94 8.62
N GLY A 149 5.43 -8.25 7.80
CA GLY A 149 5.52 -9.51 7.08
C GLY A 149 5.55 -10.75 7.98
N PHE A 150 6.03 -10.64 9.23
CA PHE A 150 5.95 -11.72 10.21
C PHE A 150 4.90 -11.48 11.30
N VAL A 151 4.53 -10.21 11.56
CA VAL A 151 3.49 -9.88 12.55
C VAL A 151 2.10 -10.26 12.06
N VAL A 152 1.79 -9.98 10.79
CA VAL A 152 0.45 -10.23 10.23
C VAL A 152 0.09 -11.71 10.30
N PRO A 153 0.92 -12.67 9.81
CA PRO A 153 0.57 -14.08 9.87
C PRO A 153 0.46 -14.61 11.31
N ALA A 154 1.27 -14.10 12.23
CA ALA A 154 1.18 -14.47 13.64
C ALA A 154 -0.15 -14.03 14.27
N VAL A 155 -0.59 -12.79 13.99
CA VAL A 155 -1.88 -12.27 14.47
C VAL A 155 -3.04 -13.00 13.82
N VAL A 156 -3.04 -13.14 12.49
CA VAL A 156 -4.12 -13.83 11.77
C VAL A 156 -4.21 -15.28 12.21
N GLY A 157 -3.09 -16.00 12.28
CA GLY A 157 -3.04 -17.37 12.79
C GLY A 157 -3.63 -17.50 14.19
N SER A 158 -3.33 -16.57 15.11
CA SER A 158 -3.90 -16.59 16.46
C SER A 158 -5.42 -16.35 16.50
N LEU A 159 -5.94 -15.55 15.57
CA LEU A 159 -7.36 -15.20 15.48
C LEU A 159 -8.19 -16.24 14.73
N THR A 160 -7.58 -16.96 13.78
CA THR A 160 -8.27 -17.99 12.97
C THR A 160 -8.10 -19.40 13.53
N HIS A 161 -7.18 -19.62 14.48
CA HIS A 161 -6.90 -20.94 15.06
C HIS A 161 -8.14 -21.55 15.74
N GLY A 162 -8.73 -22.56 15.10
CA GLY A 162 -9.88 -23.31 15.62
C GLY A 162 -11.24 -22.68 15.37
N THR A 163 -11.30 -21.57 14.63
CA THR A 163 -12.55 -20.90 14.25
C THR A 163 -12.72 -20.88 12.74
N PHE A 164 -13.80 -21.50 12.25
CA PHE A 164 -14.17 -21.48 10.83
C PHE A 164 -15.24 -20.42 10.56
N GLY A 165 -15.20 -19.80 9.38
CA GLY A 165 -16.18 -18.80 8.93
C GLY A 165 -15.70 -17.35 8.99
N LEU A 166 -16.60 -16.42 8.66
CA LEU A 166 -16.27 -15.02 8.34
C LEU A 166 -16.01 -14.11 9.55
N ALA A 167 -16.46 -14.50 10.74
CA ALA A 167 -16.38 -13.66 11.95
C ALA A 167 -14.94 -13.23 12.35
N PRO A 168 -13.94 -14.12 12.45
CA PRO A 168 -12.56 -13.71 12.74
C PRO A 168 -11.97 -12.82 11.65
N TRP A 169 -12.36 -13.03 10.39
CA TRP A 169 -11.89 -12.25 9.25
C TRP A 169 -12.42 -10.81 9.27
N HIS A 170 -13.63 -10.57 9.79
CA HIS A 170 -14.14 -9.21 9.93
C HIS A 170 -13.24 -8.35 10.82
N LEU A 171 -12.76 -8.90 11.95
CA LEU A 171 -11.84 -8.17 12.82
C LEU A 171 -10.56 -7.81 12.07
N ILE A 172 -9.97 -8.76 11.34
CA ILE A 172 -8.76 -8.55 10.54
C ILE A 172 -9.01 -7.46 9.48
N PHE A 173 -10.07 -7.57 8.70
CA PHE A 173 -10.41 -6.58 7.65
C PHE A 173 -10.69 -5.17 8.21
N TYR A 174 -11.38 -5.06 9.34
CA TYR A 174 -11.59 -3.76 9.99
C TYR A 174 -10.29 -3.16 10.51
N THR A 175 -9.41 -3.97 11.10
CA THR A 175 -8.09 -3.47 11.56
C THR A 175 -7.22 -3.00 10.40
N THR A 176 -7.15 -3.77 9.31
CA THR A 176 -6.43 -3.36 8.09
C THR A 176 -7.00 -2.08 7.50
N SER A 177 -8.34 -1.96 7.43
CA SER A 177 -9.00 -0.74 6.94
C SER A 177 -8.69 0.47 7.83
N GLY A 178 -8.67 0.30 9.15
CA GLY A 178 -8.31 1.36 10.09
C GLY A 178 -6.86 1.84 9.90
N ILE A 179 -5.93 0.91 9.67
CA ILE A 179 -4.50 1.22 9.41
C ILE A 179 -4.35 2.00 8.10
N LEU A 180 -5.05 1.61 7.04
CA LEU A 180 -5.04 2.31 5.75
C LEU A 180 -5.65 3.72 5.84
N LEU A 181 -6.73 3.89 6.61
CA LEU A 181 -7.31 5.22 6.84
C LEU A 181 -6.38 6.12 7.68
N LEU A 182 -5.68 5.54 8.66
CA LEU A 182 -4.66 6.26 9.43
C LEU A 182 -3.51 6.70 8.53
N GLU A 183 -3.01 5.80 7.67
CA GLU A 183 -2.01 6.12 6.64
C GLU A 183 -2.45 7.31 5.80
N LEU A 184 -3.69 7.27 5.29
CA LEU A 184 -4.24 8.33 4.46
C LEU A 184 -4.17 9.70 5.15
N VAL A 185 -4.60 9.76 6.41
CA VAL A 185 -4.56 11.00 7.21
C VAL A 185 -3.11 11.46 7.42
N VAL A 186 -2.24 10.57 7.91
CA VAL A 186 -0.85 10.90 8.23
C VAL A 186 -0.09 11.35 6.98
N TYR A 187 -0.21 10.60 5.89
CA TYR A 187 0.47 10.91 4.63
C TYR A 187 -0.06 12.19 4.00
N SER A 188 -1.38 12.45 4.08
CA SER A 188 -1.95 13.69 3.52
C SER A 188 -1.41 14.94 4.21
N ILE A 189 -1.15 14.86 5.52
CA ILE A 189 -0.62 15.97 6.32
C ILE A 189 0.90 16.11 6.15
N MET A 190 1.63 14.99 6.23
CA MET A 190 3.09 15.01 6.36
C MET A 190 3.85 14.87 5.01
N ALA A 191 3.22 14.35 3.96
CA ALA A 191 3.92 14.11 2.71
C ALA A 191 4.24 15.42 1.96
N SER A 192 5.47 15.49 1.47
CA SER A 192 5.93 16.45 0.47
C SER A 192 6.65 15.67 -0.63
N GLY A 193 6.55 16.17 -1.86
CA GLY A 193 7.29 15.71 -3.03
C GLY A 193 8.30 16.76 -3.53
N GLU A 194 8.73 17.66 -2.64
CA GLU A 194 9.79 18.63 -2.89
C GLU A 194 11.13 18.11 -2.37
N GLU A 195 12.18 18.38 -3.14
CA GLU A 195 13.55 18.04 -2.78
C GLU A 195 13.94 18.68 -1.44
N GLN A 196 14.57 17.88 -0.57
CA GLN A 196 14.93 18.34 0.76
C GLN A 196 16.31 19.02 0.78
N PRO A 197 16.53 20.01 1.66
CA PRO A 197 17.79 20.77 1.70
C PRO A 197 19.05 19.94 1.92
N TRP A 198 18.91 18.78 2.57
CA TRP A 198 20.01 17.86 2.86
C TRP A 198 20.30 16.88 1.72
N ASN A 199 19.63 16.98 0.57
CA ASN A 199 19.90 16.11 -0.57
C ASN A 199 21.28 16.37 -1.20
N ASN A 200 21.76 17.62 -1.16
CA ASN A 200 23.06 17.97 -1.72
C ASN A 200 24.13 17.93 -0.63
N PRO A 201 25.22 17.17 -0.81
CA PRO A 201 26.39 17.31 0.05
C PRO A 201 26.94 18.74 -0.07
N PRO A 202 27.54 19.31 0.99
CA PRO A 202 28.22 20.59 0.91
C PRO A 202 29.26 20.56 -0.23
N ASP A 203 29.32 21.61 -1.05
CA ASP A 203 30.39 21.78 -2.03
C ASP A 203 31.71 21.89 -1.27
N ASP A 204 32.51 20.82 -1.26
CA ASP A 204 33.89 20.78 -0.73
C ASP A 204 34.88 21.45 -1.69
N HIS A 205 34.43 22.37 -2.55
CA HIS A 205 35.34 23.26 -3.27
C HIS A 205 35.73 24.38 -2.31
N PRO A 206 36.98 24.41 -1.78
CA PRO A 206 37.48 25.66 -1.25
C PRO A 206 37.41 26.63 -2.42
N ASP A 207 36.68 27.73 -2.24
CA ASP A 207 36.86 28.89 -3.10
C ASP A 207 38.36 29.17 -3.10
N ASP A 208 39.02 28.88 -4.22
CA ASP A 208 40.34 29.42 -4.54
C ASP A 208 40.14 30.94 -4.69
N GLU A 209 40.00 31.63 -3.55
CA GLU A 209 40.08 33.07 -3.43
C GLU A 209 41.53 33.48 -3.75
N ALA A 210 41.70 33.85 -5.02
CA ALA A 210 42.60 34.86 -5.62
C ALA A 210 43.88 35.27 -4.86
#